data_AF-A0A962IB86-F1
#
_entry.id   AF-A0A962IB86-F1
#
_cell.length_a   1.000
_cell.length_b   1.000
_cell.length_c   1.000
_cell.angle_alpha   90.00
_cell.angle_beta   90.00
_cell.angle_gamma   90.00
#
_symmetry.space_group_name_H-M   'P 1'
#
loop_
_entity.id
_entity.type
_entity.pdbx_description
1 polymer ?
#
loop_
_entity_poly.entity_id
_entity_poly.type
_entity_poly.pdbx_seq_one_letter_code
_entity_poly.pdbx_strand_id
1 'polypeptide(L)'
;MTDRLRPASRSAHRLLFLAVVSLLLVACSGPAPLPDFRYYRLAPPTRVEALDPPALDAPLVLNAVQADGVHGERPILYATDPDSLRIAQYHYQLWNDPPPALVLR
;
A
#
# COMPACT_ATOMS: atom_id res chain seq x y z
N MET A 1 -12.84 41.47 -60.09
CA MET A 1 -13.29 41.19 -58.71
C MET A 1 -13.65 39.71 -58.64
N THR A 2 -12.65 38.84 -58.54
CA THR A 2 -12.82 37.38 -58.52
C THR A 2 -11.79 36.78 -57.57
N ASP A 3 -12.27 36.63 -56.34
CA ASP A 3 -12.17 35.46 -55.48
C ASP A 3 -10.80 34.76 -55.33
N ARG A 4 -10.09 35.12 -54.25
CA ARG A 4 -8.91 34.38 -53.75
C ARG A 4 -9.35 33.15 -52.96
N LEU A 5 -9.81 32.13 -53.66
CA LEU A 5 -10.08 30.83 -53.06
C LEU A 5 -8.79 30.04 -52.85
N ARG A 6 -8.42 29.89 -51.57
CA ARG A 6 -7.61 28.84 -50.89
C ARG A 6 -6.23 29.29 -50.36
N PRO A 7 -6.08 29.23 -49.02
CA PRO A 7 -5.25 28.16 -48.46
C PRO A 7 -5.88 27.49 -47.22
N ALA A 8 -7.22 27.45 -47.11
CA ALA A 8 -7.92 26.89 -45.95
C ALA A 8 -7.54 25.41 -45.65
N SER A 9 -7.25 24.61 -46.67
CA SER A 9 -6.93 23.17 -46.52
C SER A 9 -5.58 22.92 -45.84
N ARG A 10 -4.56 23.74 -46.10
CA ARG A 10 -3.22 23.57 -45.48
C ARG A 10 -3.26 23.92 -44.00
N SER A 11 -4.01 24.95 -43.62
CA SER A 11 -4.23 25.31 -42.22
C SER A 11 -5.10 24.27 -41.50
N ALA A 12 -6.13 23.74 -42.16
CA ALA A 12 -6.96 22.66 -41.63
C ALA A 12 -6.17 21.36 -41.35
N HIS A 13 -5.26 20.97 -42.26
CA HIS A 13 -4.40 19.80 -42.04
C HIS A 13 -3.40 19.99 -40.90
N ARG A 14 -2.86 21.20 -40.71
CA ARG A 14 -1.98 21.51 -39.56
C ARG A 14 -2.73 21.45 -38.24
N LEU A 15 -3.95 21.99 -38.18
CA LEU A 15 -4.81 21.92 -37.00
C LEU A 15 -5.20 20.48 -36.68
N LEU A 16 -5.56 19.68 -37.69
CA LEU A 16 -5.87 18.26 -37.50
C LEU A 16 -4.65 17.48 -36.99
N PHE A 17 -3.47 17.72 -37.56
CA PHE A 17 -2.23 17.08 -37.11
C PHE A 17 -1.91 17.45 -35.65
N LEU A 18 -2.00 18.72 -35.28
CA LEU A 18 -1.83 19.18 -33.90
C LEU A 18 -2.85 18.55 -32.96
N ALA A 19 -4.12 18.45 -33.36
CA ALA A 19 -5.15 17.81 -32.55
C ALA A 19 -4.87 16.33 -32.33
N VAL A 20 -4.46 15.60 -33.37
CA VAL A 20 -4.10 14.17 -33.28
C VAL A 20 -2.87 13.98 -32.39
N VAL A 21 -1.82 14.80 -32.56
CA VAL A 21 -0.62 14.75 -31.71
C VAL A 21 -0.99 15.00 -30.25
N SER A 22 -1.77 16.03 -29.95
CA SER A 22 -2.24 16.31 -28.59
C SER A 22 -3.04 15.16 -27.98
N LEU A 23 -3.90 14.51 -28.77
CA LEU A 23 -4.68 13.36 -28.31
C LEU A 23 -3.78 12.15 -28.00
N LEU A 24 -2.74 11.91 -28.80
CA LEU A 24 -1.74 10.87 -28.57
C LEU A 24 -0.90 11.12 -27.31
N LEU A 25 -0.58 12.37 -27.00
CA LEU A 25 0.16 12.72 -25.77
C LEU A 25 -0.68 12.45 -24.50
N VAL A 26 -1.98 12.75 -24.53
CA VAL A 26 -2.89 12.54 -23.38
C VAL A 26 -3.15 11.05 -23.12
N ALA A 27 -3.05 10.20 -24.15
CA ALA A 27 -3.26 8.75 -24.00
C ALA A 27 -2.22 8.07 -23.08
N CYS A 28 -1.02 8.64 -22.94
CA CYS A 28 0.03 8.09 -22.07
C CYS A 28 0.00 8.64 -20.63
N SER A 29 -0.81 9.65 -20.33
CA SER A 29 -0.83 10.31 -19.00
C SER A 29 -1.95 9.84 -18.09
N GLY A 30 -2.60 8.71 -18.40
CA GLY A 30 -3.62 8.13 -17.52
C GLY A 30 -3.01 7.72 -16.18
N PRO A 31 -3.61 8.08 -15.02
CA PRO A 31 -3.10 7.61 -13.74
C PRO A 31 -3.16 6.09 -13.69
N ALA A 32 -2.05 5.46 -13.27
CA ALA A 32 -2.09 4.05 -12.94
C ALA A 32 -3.12 3.82 -11.80
N PRO A 33 -3.89 2.73 -11.84
CA PRO A 33 -4.79 2.41 -10.74
C PRO A 33 -3.98 2.29 -9.44
N LEU A 34 -4.37 3.06 -8.42
CA LEU A 34 -3.79 2.89 -7.09
C LEU A 34 -4.12 1.49 -6.60
N PRO A 35 -3.15 0.75 -6.03
CA PRO A 35 -3.45 -0.53 -5.40
C PRO A 35 -4.46 -0.36 -4.26
N ASP A 36 -5.37 -1.31 -4.13
CA ASP A 36 -6.28 -1.37 -2.99
C ASP A 36 -5.51 -1.71 -1.71
N PHE A 37 -5.98 -1.12 -0.60
CA PHE A 37 -5.50 -1.52 0.73
C PHE A 37 -5.91 -2.94 1.06
N ARG A 38 -4.95 -3.72 1.55
CA ARG A 38 -5.13 -5.09 2.03
C ARG A 38 -4.82 -5.17 3.51
N TYR A 39 -5.78 -5.69 4.26
CA TYR A 39 -5.68 -5.83 5.71
C TYR A 39 -5.43 -7.28 6.12
N TYR A 40 -4.54 -7.46 7.09
CA TYR A 40 -4.13 -8.76 7.61
C TYR A 40 -4.40 -8.83 9.11
N ARG A 41 -4.63 -10.05 9.60
CA ARG A 41 -4.76 -10.34 11.03
C ARG A 41 -4.00 -11.62 11.35
N LEU A 42 -3.63 -11.79 12.62
CA LEU A 42 -3.12 -13.08 13.08
C LEU A 42 -4.20 -14.16 12.94
N ALA A 43 -3.75 -15.39 12.72
CA ALA A 43 -4.63 -16.54 12.78
C ALA A 43 -5.24 -16.65 14.19
N PRO A 44 -6.45 -17.21 14.33
CA PRO A 44 -7.01 -17.48 15.64
C PRO A 44 -6.06 -18.34 16.48
N PRO A 45 -6.00 -18.13 17.82
CA PRO A 45 -5.16 -18.94 18.68
C PRO A 45 -5.52 -20.41 18.56
N THR A 46 -4.50 -21.26 18.49
CA THR A 46 -4.70 -22.70 18.47
C THR A 46 -4.97 -23.18 19.90
N ARG A 47 -5.87 -24.17 20.05
CA ARG A 47 -6.14 -24.77 21.35
C ARG A 47 -4.87 -25.47 21.86
N VAL A 48 -4.43 -25.08 23.04
CA VAL A 48 -3.40 -25.79 23.84
C VAL A 48 -4.07 -26.69 24.85
N GLU A 49 -3.43 -27.81 25.16
CA GLU A 49 -3.88 -28.75 26.19
C GLU A 49 -3.76 -28.09 27.57
N ALA A 50 -4.74 -28.35 28.44
CA ALA A 50 -4.73 -27.82 29.79
C ALA A 50 -3.68 -28.55 30.64
N LEU A 51 -2.93 -27.79 31.44
CA LEU A 51 -1.97 -28.34 32.40
C LEU A 51 -2.69 -28.87 33.64
N ASP A 52 -2.11 -29.90 34.27
CA ASP A 52 -2.60 -30.42 35.55
C ASP A 52 -2.42 -29.38 36.69
N PRO A 53 -3.39 -29.25 37.63
CA PRO A 53 -3.28 -28.27 38.71
C PRO A 53 -2.33 -28.69 39.86
N PRO A 54 -1.67 -27.73 40.55
CA PRO A 54 -1.58 -26.33 40.19
C PRO A 54 -0.53 -26.12 39.07
N ALA A 55 -0.95 -25.53 37.96
CA ALA A 55 -0.05 -25.22 36.85
C ALA A 55 0.93 -24.06 37.15
N LEU A 56 0.58 -23.23 38.14
CA LEU A 56 1.35 -22.08 38.58
C LEU A 56 1.23 -21.93 40.09
N ASP A 57 2.35 -21.64 40.76
CA ASP A 57 2.38 -21.36 42.21
C ASP A 57 2.08 -19.89 42.54
N ALA A 58 1.98 -19.04 41.52
CA ALA A 58 1.68 -17.61 41.63
C ALA A 58 1.00 -17.08 40.35
N PRO A 59 0.28 -15.94 40.41
CA PRO A 59 -0.31 -15.32 39.22
C PRO A 59 0.77 -14.94 38.18
N LEU A 60 0.52 -15.29 36.92
CA LEU A 60 1.31 -14.81 35.79
C LEU A 60 0.69 -13.51 35.25
N VAL A 61 1.46 -12.42 35.28
CA VAL A 61 1.06 -11.14 34.70
C VAL A 61 1.85 -10.91 33.42
N LEU A 62 1.13 -10.69 32.31
CA LEU A 62 1.74 -10.28 31.05
C LEU A 62 1.76 -8.75 30.99
N ASN A 63 2.96 -8.19 30.80
CA ASN A 63 3.12 -6.76 30.57
C ASN A 63 2.81 -6.41 29.11
N ALA A 64 2.58 -5.13 28.85
CA ALA A 64 2.44 -4.63 27.49
C ALA A 64 3.69 -4.97 26.65
N VAL A 65 3.48 -5.39 25.41
CA VAL A 65 4.56 -5.64 24.46
C VAL A 65 5.14 -4.29 24.06
N GLN A 66 6.38 -4.04 24.45
CA GLN A 66 7.12 -2.87 24.04
C GLN A 66 7.64 -3.09 22.61
N ALA A 67 6.86 -2.65 21.64
CA ALA A 67 7.30 -2.50 20.25
C ALA A 67 7.07 -1.05 19.80
N ASP A 68 7.51 -0.13 20.65
CA ASP A 68 7.49 1.31 20.44
C ASP A 68 8.61 1.70 19.45
N GLY A 69 8.59 1.13 18.26
CA GLY A 69 9.37 1.69 17.16
C GLY A 69 8.74 3.01 16.73
N VAL A 70 9.46 3.78 15.91
CA VAL A 70 8.85 4.86 15.08
C VAL A 70 7.57 4.37 14.41
N HIS A 71 7.50 3.06 14.19
CA HIS A 71 6.43 2.39 13.50
C HIS A 71 5.50 1.52 14.38
N GLY A 72 5.09 1.98 15.57
CA GLY A 72 3.97 1.41 16.36
C GLY A 72 2.61 1.49 15.64
N GLU A 73 2.63 1.22 14.34
CA GLU A 73 1.68 1.56 13.32
C GLU A 73 1.17 0.27 12.66
N ARG A 74 0.17 0.39 11.81
CA ARG A 74 -0.40 -0.76 11.07
C ARG A 74 0.42 -1.27 9.87
N PRO A 75 1.27 -0.49 9.17
CA PRO A 75 2.08 -1.01 8.06
C PRO A 75 2.88 -2.26 8.41
N ILE A 76 2.86 -3.24 7.52
CA ILE A 76 3.71 -4.42 7.64
C ILE A 76 5.14 -4.02 7.30
N LEU A 77 6.08 -4.34 8.19
CA LEU A 77 7.49 -4.08 8.01
C LEU A 77 8.19 -5.26 7.33
N TYR A 78 9.21 -4.99 6.53
CA TYR A 78 10.07 -5.99 5.91
C TYR A 78 11.52 -5.50 5.83
N ALA A 79 12.45 -6.44 5.85
CA ALA A 79 13.85 -6.21 5.55
C ALA A 79 14.24 -7.12 4.38
N THR A 80 15.15 -6.63 3.53
CA THR A 80 15.69 -7.41 2.41
C THR A 80 17.11 -7.88 2.67
N ASP A 81 17.78 -7.29 3.67
CA ASP A 81 19.08 -7.73 4.14
C ASP A 81 18.94 -8.66 5.36
N PRO A 82 19.80 -9.70 5.47
CA PRO A 82 19.71 -10.68 6.55
C PRO A 82 19.96 -10.06 7.93
N ASP A 83 20.73 -8.98 7.99
CA ASP A 83 21.07 -8.28 9.23
C ASP A 83 19.98 -7.27 9.67
N SER A 84 18.95 -7.08 8.84
CA SER A 84 17.84 -6.15 9.05
C SER A 84 18.27 -4.72 9.41
N LEU A 85 19.42 -4.27 8.88
CA LEU A 85 19.95 -2.93 9.10
C LEU A 85 19.07 -1.86 8.46
N ARG A 86 18.27 -2.23 7.46
CA ARG A 86 17.27 -1.36 6.85
C ARG A 86 15.90 -2.01 6.87
N ILE A 87 14.98 -1.32 7.53
CA ILE A 87 13.59 -1.74 7.61
C ILE A 87 12.77 -0.81 6.71
N ALA A 88 11.94 -1.41 5.86
CA ALA A 88 10.99 -0.71 5.02
C ALA A 88 9.56 -1.13 5.39
N GLN A 89 8.58 -0.33 4.96
CA GLN A 89 7.16 -0.57 5.21
C GLN A 89 6.40 -0.78 3.90
N TYR A 90 5.50 -1.74 3.89
CA TYR A 90 4.50 -1.86 2.83
C TYR A 90 3.48 -0.72 2.93
N HIS A 91 3.19 -0.08 1.79
CA HIS A 91 2.28 1.06 1.75
C HIS A 91 0.80 0.67 1.72
N TYR A 92 0.48 -0.51 1.16
CA TYR A 92 -0.89 -0.96 0.94
C TYR A 92 -1.22 -2.26 1.66
N GLN A 93 -0.27 -2.82 2.41
CA GLN A 93 -0.45 -4.02 3.23
C GLN A 93 -0.34 -3.62 4.69
N LEU A 94 -1.48 -3.67 5.38
CA LEU A 94 -1.64 -3.20 6.74
C LEU A 94 -2.10 -4.35 7.64
N TRP A 95 -1.71 -4.32 8.90
CA TRP A 95 -2.40 -5.04 9.96
C TRP A 95 -3.76 -4.40 10.24
N ASN A 96 -4.72 -5.21 10.69
CA ASN A 96 -6.04 -4.75 11.11
C ASN A 96 -5.96 -3.94 12.41
N ASP A 97 -5.15 -4.41 13.36
CA ASP A 97 -4.80 -3.72 14.61
C ASP A 97 -3.25 -3.60 14.70
N PRO A 98 -2.69 -2.67 15.49
CA PRO A 98 -1.25 -2.60 15.71
C PRO A 98 -0.68 -3.93 16.21
N PRO A 99 0.53 -4.35 15.77
CA PRO A 99 1.10 -5.64 16.16
C PRO A 99 1.14 -5.92 17.67
N PRO A 100 1.50 -4.95 18.56
CA PRO A 100 1.47 -5.18 20.01
C PRO A 100 0.09 -5.60 20.53
N ALA A 101 -0.97 -5.01 19.99
CA ALA A 101 -2.33 -5.31 20.38
C ALA A 101 -2.81 -6.68 19.85
N LEU A 102 -2.33 -7.09 18.67
CA LEU A 102 -2.68 -8.39 18.09
C LEU A 102 -2.08 -9.56 18.85
N VAL A 103 -0.86 -9.42 19.38
CA VAL A 103 -0.15 -10.51 20.09
C VAL A 103 -0.69 -10.73 21.49
N LEU A 104 -1.20 -9.69 22.13
CA LEU A 104 -1.72 -9.75 23.51
C LEU A 104 -3.17 -10.24 23.61
N ARG A 105 -3.85 -10.46 22.49
CA ARG A 105 -5.27 -10.86 22.42
C ARG A 105 -5.42 -12.36 22.25
#